data_AF-A0A932B2N4-F1
#
_entry.id   AF-A0A932B2N4-F1
#
_cell.length_a   1.000
_cell.length_b   1.000
_cell.length_c   1.000
_cell.angle_alpha   90.00
_cell.angle_beta   90.00
_cell.angle_gamma   90.00
#
_symmetry.space_group_name_H-M   'P 1'
#
loop_
_entity.id
_entity.type
_entity.pdbx_description
1 polymer ?
#
loop_
_entity_poly.entity_id
_entity_poly.type
_entity_poly.pdbx_seq_one_letter_code
_entity_poly.pdbx_strand_id
1 'polypeptide(L)'
;MLYRLLKISLPLFTETGLARLLAMGATVLALCGIGFYWLDPEVNSLHDGLWLAFSTAATVGYGDIVPSSTASRIFSVFVVLLGYGLLSLVTASIAAMFVGTQERKVEQDILRDMHQQLQSVRQEIVALREALEDLKAEQHADQRPHQPEHAPAEPARTTHTEQS
;
A
#
# COMPACT_ATOMS: atom_id res chain seq x y z
N MET A 1 27.01 -20.49 24.74
CA MET A 1 26.83 -19.04 24.45
C MET A 1 26.80 -18.73 22.95
N LEU A 2 27.61 -19.37 22.09
CA LEU A 2 27.58 -19.16 20.62
C LEU A 2 26.23 -19.49 19.96
N TYR A 3 25.54 -20.54 20.41
CA TYR A 3 24.24 -20.94 19.85
C TYR A 3 23.13 -19.88 20.08
N ARG A 4 23.29 -19.04 21.12
CA ARG A 4 22.36 -17.95 21.43
C ARG A 4 22.54 -16.76 20.47
N LEU A 5 23.76 -16.54 19.98
CA LEU A 5 24.07 -15.54 18.94
C LEU A 5 23.67 -16.01 17.53
N LEU A 6 23.79 -17.31 17.25
CA LEU A 6 23.35 -17.92 15.99
C LEU A 6 21.82 -17.86 15.83
N LYS A 7 21.05 -17.99 16.92
CA LYS A 7 19.59 -17.77 16.92
C LYS A 7 19.18 -16.29 16.94
N ILE A 8 20.08 -15.38 17.31
CA ILE A 8 19.86 -13.93 17.38
C ILE A 8 20.08 -13.23 16.03
N SER A 9 20.76 -13.87 15.09
CA SER A 9 20.81 -13.45 13.68
C SER A 9 19.65 -14.03 12.83
N LEU A 10 18.82 -14.89 13.45
CA LEU A 10 17.66 -15.52 12.84
C LEU A 10 16.43 -14.61 12.63
N PRO A 11 16.29 -13.42 13.26
CA PRO A 11 15.32 -12.44 12.83
C PRO A 11 16.00 -11.48 11.85
N LEU A 12 16.31 -11.97 10.65
CA LEU A 12 16.25 -11.14 9.45
C LEU A 12 14.78 -10.73 9.26
N PHE A 13 14.39 -9.72 10.06
CA PHE A 13 13.21 -8.86 9.97
C PHE A 13 12.15 -9.28 8.94
N THR A 14 11.17 -10.03 9.44
CA THR A 14 10.08 -10.73 8.76
C THR A 14 9.05 -9.85 8.01
N GLU A 15 9.28 -8.55 7.79
CA GLU A 15 8.24 -7.62 7.29
C GLU A 15 8.47 -7.08 5.86
N THR A 16 9.59 -7.37 5.19
CA THR A 16 9.86 -6.91 3.81
C THR A 16 10.41 -8.03 2.94
N GLY A 17 9.79 -8.27 1.77
CA GLY A 17 10.22 -9.32 0.83
C GLY A 17 11.70 -9.24 0.45
N LEU A 18 12.27 -8.04 0.47
CA LEU A 18 13.70 -7.79 0.23
C LEU A 18 14.62 -8.45 1.28
N ALA A 19 14.30 -8.36 2.58
CA ALA A 19 15.15 -8.93 3.63
C ALA A 19 15.24 -10.46 3.51
N ARG A 20 14.11 -11.11 3.18
CA ARG A 20 14.07 -12.56 2.91
C ARG A 20 14.92 -12.94 1.70
N LEU A 21 14.89 -12.12 0.65
CA LEU A 21 15.66 -12.34 -0.57
C LEU A 21 17.17 -12.24 -0.32
N LEU A 22 17.60 -11.25 0.46
CA LEU A 22 18.99 -11.10 0.88
C LEU A 22 19.44 -12.24 1.79
N ALA A 23 18.59 -12.70 2.71
CA ALA A 23 18.87 -13.85 3.57
C ALA A 23 19.10 -15.14 2.76
N MET A 24 18.21 -15.41 1.79
CA MET A 24 18.36 -16.56 0.89
C MET A 24 19.62 -16.42 0.03
N GLY A 25 19.89 -15.23 -0.52
CA GLY A 25 21.11 -14.95 -1.28
C GLY A 25 22.38 -15.20 -0.46
N ALA A 26 22.45 -14.70 0.78
CA ALA A 26 23.57 -14.93 1.68
C ALA A 26 23.75 -16.43 2.01
N THR A 27 22.65 -17.16 2.19
CA THR A 27 22.69 -18.62 2.44
C THR A 27 23.24 -19.36 1.21
N VAL A 28 22.79 -19.00 0.01
CA VAL A 28 23.29 -19.59 -1.23
C VAL A 28 24.77 -19.26 -1.45
N LEU A 29 25.19 -18.02 -1.20
CA LEU A 29 26.61 -17.65 -1.26
C LEU A 29 27.47 -18.44 -0.29
N ALA A 30 26.97 -18.68 0.93
CA ALA A 30 27.66 -19.52 1.90
C ALA A 30 27.84 -20.96 1.41
N LEU A 31 26.79 -21.54 0.80
CA LEU A 31 26.87 -22.86 0.18
C LEU A 31 27.85 -22.88 -1.01
N CYS A 32 27.86 -21.83 -1.84
CA CYS A 32 28.83 -21.70 -2.94
C CYS A 32 30.26 -21.60 -2.43
N GLY A 33 30.52 -20.86 -1.34
CA GLY A 33 31.84 -20.74 -0.74
C GLY A 33 32.36 -22.07 -0.17
N ILE A 34 31.49 -22.85 0.47
CA ILE A 34 31.79 -24.22 0.87
C ILE A 34 32.07 -25.10 -0.36
N GLY A 35 31.31 -24.91 -1.44
CA GLY A 35 31.52 -25.57 -2.72
C GLY A 35 32.92 -25.31 -3.29
N PHE A 36 33.37 -24.06 -3.30
CA PHE A 36 34.74 -23.72 -3.73
C PHE A 36 35.81 -24.34 -2.85
N TYR A 37 35.64 -24.32 -1.52
CA TYR A 37 36.57 -24.97 -0.60
C TYR A 37 36.70 -26.49 -0.84
N TRP A 38 35.63 -27.14 -1.29
CA TRP A 38 35.66 -28.58 -1.60
C TRP A 38 36.19 -28.90 -2.99
N LEU A 39 35.95 -28.02 -3.97
CA LEU A 39 36.20 -28.27 -5.39
C LEU A 39 37.55 -27.73 -5.87
N ASP A 40 38.14 -26.79 -5.12
CA ASP A 40 39.40 -26.16 -5.46
C ASP A 40 40.49 -26.47 -4.41
N PRO A 41 41.57 -27.18 -4.80
CA PRO A 41 42.66 -27.52 -3.89
C PRO A 41 43.50 -26.31 -3.46
N GLU A 42 43.40 -25.17 -4.15
CA GLU A 42 44.16 -23.96 -3.83
C GLU A 42 43.47 -23.11 -2.74
N VAL A 43 42.19 -23.37 -2.47
CA VAL A 43 41.40 -22.72 -1.43
C VAL A 43 41.60 -23.44 -0.10
N ASN A 44 42.56 -22.97 0.69
CA ASN A 44 43.00 -23.64 1.93
C ASN A 44 42.14 -23.32 3.16
N SER A 45 41.22 -22.36 3.08
CA SER A 45 40.36 -21.95 4.19
C SER A 45 38.92 -21.68 3.75
N LEU A 46 37.95 -21.97 4.62
CA LEU A 46 36.53 -21.65 4.38
C LEU A 46 36.31 -20.16 4.13
N HIS A 47 37.08 -19.30 4.79
CA HIS A 47 37.03 -17.85 4.60
C HIS A 47 37.36 -17.47 3.14
N ASP A 48 38.41 -18.07 2.57
CA ASP A 48 38.89 -17.77 1.22
C ASP A 48 37.89 -18.26 0.17
N GLY A 49 37.26 -19.42 0.42
CA GLY A 49 36.17 -19.91 -0.43
C GLY A 49 34.94 -19.00 -0.38
N LEU A 50 34.58 -18.49 0.81
CA LEU A 50 33.48 -17.54 0.98
C LEU A 50 33.77 -16.20 0.29
N TRP A 51 35.00 -15.71 0.42
CA TRP A 51 35.47 -14.51 -0.26
C TRP A 51 35.43 -14.66 -1.78
N LEU A 52 35.93 -15.79 -2.30
CA LEU A 52 35.88 -16.12 -3.73
C LEU A 52 34.43 -16.17 -4.25
N ALA A 53 33.54 -16.84 -3.51
CA ALA A 53 32.12 -16.91 -3.88
C ALA A 53 31.47 -15.52 -3.89
N PHE A 54 31.74 -14.70 -2.87
CA PHE A 54 31.21 -13.35 -2.76
C PHE A 54 31.72 -12.43 -3.87
N SER A 55 33.03 -12.37 -4.09
CA SER A 55 33.64 -11.51 -5.12
C SER A 55 33.25 -11.92 -6.53
N THR A 56 33.07 -13.22 -6.78
CA THR A 56 32.58 -13.78 -8.05
C THR A 56 31.10 -13.45 -8.27
N ALA A 57 30.24 -13.70 -7.28
CA ALA A 57 28.81 -13.45 -7.40
C ALA A 57 28.47 -11.96 -7.49
N ALA A 58 29.24 -11.10 -6.82
CA ALA A 58 29.14 -9.65 -6.93
C ALA A 58 29.76 -9.10 -8.24
N THR A 59 30.32 -9.97 -9.09
CA THR A 59 31.01 -9.62 -10.35
C THR A 59 32.18 -8.64 -10.18
N VAL A 60 32.75 -8.56 -8.98
CA VAL A 60 33.90 -7.70 -8.68
C VAL A 60 35.18 -8.34 -9.19
N GLY A 61 35.38 -9.64 -8.87
CA GLY A 61 36.50 -10.43 -9.39
C GLY A 61 37.87 -9.78 -9.17
N TYR A 62 38.24 -9.51 -7.91
CA TYR A 62 39.54 -8.90 -7.57
C TYR A 62 40.75 -9.66 -8.15
N GLY A 63 40.61 -10.97 -8.38
CA GLY A 63 41.64 -11.81 -8.98
C GLY A 63 42.77 -12.19 -8.02
N ASP A 64 42.59 -11.92 -6.73
CA ASP A 64 43.48 -12.33 -5.64
C ASP A 64 43.40 -13.84 -5.38
N ILE A 65 42.20 -14.40 -5.46
CA ILE A 65 41.93 -15.83 -5.43
C ILE A 65 41.10 -16.16 -6.67
N VAL A 66 41.51 -17.19 -7.42
CA VAL A 66 40.85 -17.61 -8.66
C VAL A 66 40.68 -19.12 -8.71
N PRO A 67 39.63 -19.63 -9.37
CA PRO A 67 39.44 -21.06 -9.54
C PRO A 67 40.58 -21.68 -10.37
N SER A 68 41.36 -22.54 -9.73
CA SER A 68 42.53 -23.21 -10.29
C SER A 68 42.14 -24.43 -11.13
N SER A 69 41.14 -25.18 -10.67
CA SER A 69 40.72 -26.46 -11.24
C SER A 69 39.67 -26.30 -12.36
N THR A 70 39.63 -27.24 -13.31
CA THR A 70 38.61 -27.22 -14.37
C THR A 70 37.20 -27.29 -13.80
N ALA A 71 37.01 -28.05 -12.72
CA ALA A 71 35.72 -28.18 -12.05
C ALA A 71 35.30 -26.87 -11.35
N SER A 72 36.22 -26.21 -10.63
CA SER A 72 35.93 -24.93 -9.97
C SER A 72 35.67 -23.82 -10.97
N ARG A 73 36.33 -23.80 -12.14
CA ARG A 73 36.05 -22.84 -13.21
C ARG A 73 34.64 -22.97 -13.79
N ILE A 74 34.20 -24.19 -14.08
CA ILE A 74 32.83 -24.43 -14.55
C ILE A 74 31.83 -24.02 -13.47
N PHE A 75 32.10 -24.34 -12.21
CA PHE A 75 31.29 -23.93 -11.08
C PHE A 75 31.19 -22.40 -10.95
N SER A 76 32.30 -21.66 -11.14
CA SER A 76 32.31 -20.19 -11.13
C SER A 76 31.36 -19.58 -12.16
N VAL A 77 31.23 -20.18 -13.35
CA VAL A 77 30.27 -19.70 -14.36
C VAL A 77 28.84 -19.74 -13.81
N PHE A 78 28.47 -20.84 -13.14
CA PHE A 78 27.15 -20.94 -12.49
C PHE A 78 27.00 -19.93 -11.36
N VAL A 79 28.04 -19.71 -10.54
CA VAL A 79 28.01 -18.71 -9.46
C VAL A 79 27.79 -17.29 -10.00
N VAL A 80 28.42 -16.94 -11.13
CA VAL A 80 28.20 -15.64 -11.78
C VAL A 80 26.75 -15.50 -12.24
N LEU A 81 26.18 -16.52 -12.90
CA LEU A 81 24.77 -16.50 -13.32
C LEU A 81 23.82 -16.33 -12.13
N LEU A 82 24.11 -17.02 -11.03
CA LEU A 82 23.32 -16.98 -9.81
C LEU A 82 23.43 -15.61 -9.11
N GLY A 83 24.64 -15.04 -9.08
CA GLY A 83 24.90 -13.69 -8.60
C GLY A 83 24.15 -12.62 -9.40
N TYR A 84 24.16 -12.72 -10.73
CA TYR A 84 23.40 -11.83 -11.61
C TYR A 84 21.88 -11.93 -11.35
N GLY A 85 21.37 -13.15 -11.19
CA GLY A 85 19.97 -13.37 -10.82
C GLY A 85 19.61 -12.73 -9.48
N LEU A 86 20.46 -12.89 -8.46
CA LEU A 86 20.26 -12.28 -7.15
C LEU A 86 20.26 -10.75 -7.24
N LEU A 87 21.23 -10.15 -7.94
CA LEU A 87 21.30 -8.71 -8.15
C LEU A 87 20.05 -8.19 -8.86
N SER A 88 19.61 -8.87 -9.93
CA SER A 88 18.38 -8.52 -10.65
C SER A 88 17.14 -8.55 -9.75
N LEU A 89 17.02 -9.56 -8.89
CA LEU A 89 15.90 -9.70 -7.97
C LEU A 89 15.91 -8.64 -6.86
N VAL A 90 17.09 -8.28 -6.36
CA VAL A 90 17.26 -7.16 -5.41
C VAL A 90 16.82 -5.86 -6.07
N THR A 91 17.29 -5.57 -7.28
CA THR A 91 16.88 -4.38 -8.04
C THR A 91 15.37 -4.35 -8.28
N ALA A 92 14.78 -5.46 -8.71
CA ALA A 92 13.33 -5.57 -8.91
C ALA A 92 12.54 -5.37 -7.61
N SER A 93 13.03 -5.90 -6.49
CA SER A 93 12.40 -5.73 -5.19
C SER A 93 12.43 -4.28 -4.72
N ILE A 94 13.55 -3.58 -4.94
CA ILE A 94 13.67 -2.15 -4.64
C ILE A 94 12.69 -1.35 -5.51
N ALA A 95 12.63 -1.64 -6.81
CA ALA A 95 11.67 -0.99 -7.71
C ALA A 95 10.22 -1.23 -7.25
N ALA A 96 9.87 -2.46 -6.86
CA ALA A 96 8.54 -2.79 -6.35
C ALA A 96 8.18 -2.05 -5.06
N MET A 97 9.15 -1.81 -4.16
CA MET A 97 8.91 -1.00 -2.96
C MET A 97 8.60 0.46 -3.31
N PHE A 98 9.32 1.03 -4.29
CA PHE A 98 9.05 2.39 -4.77
C PHE A 98 7.67 2.50 -5.43
N VAL A 99 7.34 1.56 -6.32
CA VAL A 99 6.04 1.52 -7.01
C VAL A 99 4.89 1.30 -6.03
N GLY A 100 5.00 0.32 -5.12
CA GLY A 100 3.94 0.05 -4.14
C GLY A 100 3.65 1.21 -3.20
N THR A 101 4.65 2.06 -2.93
CA THR A 101 4.46 3.30 -2.14
C THR A 101 3.69 4.35 -2.94
N GLN A 102 3.90 4.42 -4.25
CA GLN A 102 3.17 5.33 -5.15
C GLN A 102 1.72 4.86 -5.34
N GLU A 103 1.49 3.58 -5.62
CA GLU A 103 0.16 3.01 -5.84
C GLU A 103 -0.75 3.21 -4.62
N ARG A 104 -0.24 2.96 -3.40
CA ARG A 104 -1.00 3.18 -2.16
C ARG A 104 -1.42 4.63 -1.95
N LYS A 105 -0.58 5.60 -2.36
CA LYS A 105 -0.93 7.02 -2.28
C LYS A 105 -2.02 7.37 -3.28
N VAL A 106 -1.86 6.92 -4.53
CA VAL A 106 -2.85 7.14 -5.60
C VAL A 106 -4.20 6.54 -5.23
N GLU A 107 -4.24 5.31 -4.72
CA GLU A 107 -5.48 4.66 -4.27
C GLU A 107 -6.17 5.46 -3.15
N GLN A 108 -5.40 5.92 -2.15
CA GLN A 108 -5.95 6.77 -1.09
C GLN A 108 -6.50 8.09 -1.60
N ASP A 109 -5.81 8.72 -2.55
CA ASP A 109 -6.24 10.00 -3.11
C ASP A 109 -7.50 9.84 -3.96
N ILE A 110 -7.62 8.77 -4.76
CA ILE A 110 -8.84 8.43 -5.51
C ILE A 110 -10.02 8.20 -4.56
N LEU A 111 -9.83 7.43 -3.49
CA LEU A 111 -10.89 7.15 -2.52
C LEU A 111 -11.35 8.42 -1.77
N ARG A 112 -10.43 9.34 -1.49
CA ARG A 112 -10.73 10.64 -0.88
C ARG A 112 -11.54 11.53 -1.82
N ASP A 113 -11.11 11.65 -3.08
CA ASP A 113 -11.82 12.46 -4.08
C ASP A 113 -13.23 11.93 -4.33
N MET A 114 -13.39 10.61 -4.45
CA MET A 114 -14.71 9.98 -4.59
C MET A 114 -15.63 10.28 -3.38
N HIS A 115 -15.09 10.24 -2.16
CA HIS A 115 -15.85 10.62 -0.97
C HIS A 115 -16.29 12.09 -1.02
N GLN A 116 -15.42 12.99 -1.47
CA GLN A 116 -15.74 14.42 -1.60
C GLN A 116 -16.86 14.65 -2.62
N GLN A 117 -16.78 14.02 -3.79
CA GLN A 117 -17.82 14.12 -4.82
C GLN A 117 -19.18 13.57 -4.36
N LEU A 118 -19.18 12.43 -3.65
CA LEU A 118 -20.42 11.88 -3.09
C LEU A 118 -21.05 12.84 -2.06
N GLN A 119 -20.24 13.54 -1.27
CA GLN A 119 -20.75 14.54 -0.33
C GLN A 119 -21.30 15.77 -1.04
N SER A 120 -20.65 16.27 -2.09
CA SER A 120 -21.15 17.44 -2.84
C SER A 120 -22.47 17.13 -3.54
N VAL A 121 -22.56 16.00 -4.24
CA VAL A 121 -23.81 15.56 -4.89
C VAL A 121 -24.93 15.39 -3.87
N ARG A 122 -24.63 14.83 -2.69
CA ARG A 122 -25.62 14.70 -1.61
C ARG A 122 -26.10 16.08 -1.13
N GLN A 123 -25.20 17.05 -0.99
CA GLN A 123 -25.56 18.41 -0.58
C GLN A 123 -26.43 19.11 -1.64
N GLU A 124 -26.10 18.96 -2.91
CA GLU A 124 -26.91 19.49 -4.02
C GLU A 124 -28.33 18.91 -4.01
N ILE A 125 -28.48 17.59 -3.81
CA ILE A 125 -29.79 16.94 -3.72
C ILE A 125 -30.61 17.52 -2.55
N VAL A 126 -29.97 17.74 -1.39
CA VAL A 126 -30.65 18.32 -0.22
C VAL A 126 -31.08 19.77 -0.50
N ALA A 127 -30.20 20.58 -1.07
CA ALA A 127 -30.49 21.98 -1.39
C ALA A 127 -31.62 22.13 -2.42
N LEU A 128 -31.62 21.29 -3.48
CA LEU A 128 -32.72 21.28 -4.46
C LEU A 128 -34.04 20.88 -3.82
N ARG A 129 -34.02 19.91 -2.89
CA ARG A 129 -35.22 19.46 -2.20
C ARG A 129 -35.81 20.55 -1.31
N GLU A 130 -34.98 21.28 -0.58
CA GLU A 130 -35.41 22.42 0.25
C GLU A 130 -36.03 23.53 -0.60
N ALA A 131 -35.38 23.93 -1.70
CA ALA A 131 -35.90 24.95 -2.61
C ALA A 131 -37.27 24.57 -3.22
N LEU A 132 -37.48 23.28 -3.52
CA LEU A 132 -38.78 22.78 -3.98
C LEU A 132 -39.84 22.82 -2.87
N GLU A 133 -39.48 22.54 -1.62
CA GLU A 133 -40.40 22.63 -0.48
C GLU A 133 -40.83 24.08 -0.20
N ASP A 134 -39.91 25.05 -0.31
CA ASP A 134 -40.20 26.49 -0.16
C ASP A 134 -41.13 27.01 -1.27
N LEU A 135 -40.81 26.72 -2.54
CA LEU A 135 -41.68 27.08 -3.69
C LEU A 135 -43.08 26.50 -3.53
N LYS A 136 -43.17 25.26 -3.05
CA LYS A 136 -44.46 24.61 -2.80
C LYS A 136 -45.22 25.30 -1.66
N ALA A 137 -44.54 25.71 -0.60
CA ALA A 137 -45.16 26.43 0.52
C ALA A 137 -45.71 27.80 0.08
N GLU A 138 -44.98 28.54 -0.75
CA GLU A 138 -45.43 29.82 -1.32
C GLU A 138 -46.66 29.66 -2.22
N GLN A 139 -46.68 28.65 -3.10
CA GLN A 139 -47.86 28.36 -3.93
C GLN A 139 -49.10 27.99 -3.11
N HIS A 140 -48.94 27.27 -1.99
CA HIS A 140 -50.06 26.96 -1.10
C HIS A 140 -50.54 28.19 -0.31
N ALA A 141 -49.66 29.15 -0.04
CA ALA A 141 -50.02 30.40 0.62
C ALA A 141 -50.81 31.33 -0.31
N ASP A 142 -50.43 31.40 -1.59
CA ASP A 142 -51.08 32.21 -2.63
C ASP A 142 -52.42 31.60 -3.12
N GLN A 143 -52.59 30.28 -3.05
CA GLN A 143 -53.85 29.60 -3.38
C GLN A 143 -54.91 29.62 -2.26
N ARG A 144 -54.65 30.27 -1.10
CA ARG A 144 -55.74 30.52 -0.13
C ARG A 144 -56.78 31.42 -0.81
N PRO A 145 -58.02 30.96 -1.01
CA PRO A 145 -59.04 31.75 -1.70
C PRO A 145 -59.18 33.11 -1.01
N HIS A 146 -59.24 34.20 -1.80
CA HIS A 146 -59.73 35.50 -1.35
C HIS A 146 -61.12 35.31 -0.74
N GLN A 147 -61.17 35.03 0.56
CA GLN A 147 -62.40 34.99 1.31
C GLN A 147 -62.85 36.46 1.41
N PRO A 148 -63.98 36.86 0.79
CA PRO A 148 -64.45 38.22 0.91
C PRO A 148 -64.72 38.50 2.39
N GLU A 149 -64.12 39.57 2.87
CA GLU A 149 -64.26 40.12 4.20
C GLU A 149 -65.75 40.34 4.51
N HIS A 150 -66.38 39.40 5.22
CA HIS A 150 -67.70 39.61 5.77
C HIS A 150 -67.55 40.55 6.97
N ALA A 151 -67.88 41.82 6.73
CA ALA A 151 -68.02 42.88 7.71
C ALA A 151 -68.88 42.45 8.93
N PRO A 152 -68.56 42.90 10.15
CA PRO A 152 -69.39 42.61 11.32
C PRO A 152 -70.69 43.45 11.27
N ALA A 153 -71.83 42.79 11.11
CA ALA A 153 -73.14 43.42 11.24
C ALA A 153 -73.47 43.65 12.73
N GLU A 154 -73.41 44.92 13.12
CA GLU A 154 -74.32 45.71 13.97
C GLU A 154 -75.20 44.98 15.04
N PRO A 155 -75.19 45.42 16.32
CA PRO A 155 -76.00 44.83 17.36
C PRO A 155 -77.37 45.52 17.47
N ALA A 156 -78.46 44.80 17.24
CA ALA A 156 -79.82 45.28 17.48
C ALA A 156 -80.46 44.59 18.70
N ARG A 157 -80.76 45.39 19.73
CA ARG A 157 -81.68 45.07 20.83
C ARG A 157 -83.09 44.80 20.29
N THR A 158 -83.83 43.88 20.92
CA THR A 158 -85.17 44.16 21.51
C THR A 158 -85.73 42.97 22.32
N THR A 159 -86.05 43.30 23.57
CA THR A 159 -87.14 42.89 24.49
C THR A 159 -88.29 41.93 24.07
N HIS A 160 -88.86 41.31 25.13
CA HIS A 160 -90.19 40.69 25.36
C HIS A 160 -90.26 39.14 25.32
N THR A 161 -90.47 38.43 26.44
CA THR A 161 -91.69 38.18 27.28
C THR A 161 -92.45 36.92 26.85
N GLU A 162 -92.53 35.92 27.74
CA GLU A 162 -93.63 34.96 28.03
C GLU A 162 -93.03 33.68 28.66
N GLN A 163 -93.24 33.41 29.95
CA GLN A 163 -94.34 32.63 30.55
C GLN A 163 -94.42 31.17 30.06
N SER A 164 -93.93 30.23 30.88
CA SER A 164 -94.75 29.26 31.63
C SER A 164 -93.91 28.46 32.61
#